data_AF-A0A9D3UGH8-F1
#
_entry.id   AF-A0A9D3UGH8-F1
#
_cell.length_a   1.000
_cell.length_b   1.000
_cell.length_c   1.000
_cell.angle_alpha   90.00
_cell.angle_beta   90.00
_cell.angle_gamma   90.00
#
_symmetry.space_group_name_H-M   'P 1'
#
loop_
_entity.id
_entity.type
_entity.pdbx_description
1 polymer ?
#
loop_
_entity_poly.entity_id
_entity_poly.type
_entity_poly.pdbx_seq_one_letter_code
_entity_poly.pdbx_strand_id
1 'polypeptide(L)'
;MNSVFHSPSLTHIGSSSLLYWYQLTDSNSTPSYFNSQILPTLKQSLSLALAYYLPLAGYLKWPLRSSKPIVSYTPNDGVSLTVAESNVANFDTLISNEMHQATDLHPLVPHLILFDEKVEVLALQITVFPHQGFCIGTSARHSVVGGKTASMFMRSWTYLCNYGTRGNIEKNPCLPPELTPSFDRSIIKDPTGLDMLFLNKWLAIFDKVKNPTRGA
;
A
#
# COMPACT_ATOMS: atom_id res chain seq x y z
N MET A 1 24.99 22.50 -18.94
CA MET A 1 23.53 22.42 -18.75
C MET A 1 23.15 20.96 -18.67
N ASN A 2 22.97 20.44 -17.47
CA ASN A 2 22.67 19.03 -17.24
C ASN A 2 21.21 18.78 -17.58
N SER A 3 20.96 17.97 -18.61
CA SER A 3 19.62 17.45 -18.89
C SER A 3 19.23 16.49 -17.77
N VAL A 4 18.37 16.93 -16.88
CA VAL A 4 17.66 16.06 -15.95
C VAL A 4 16.75 15.19 -16.82
N PHE A 5 17.16 13.94 -17.07
CA PHE A 5 16.26 12.92 -17.59
C PHE A 5 15.24 12.64 -16.48
N HIS A 6 14.13 13.38 -16.46
CA HIS A 6 12.93 12.93 -15.76
C HIS A 6 12.62 11.54 -16.30
N SER A 7 12.67 10.50 -15.45
CA SER A 7 12.25 9.15 -15.84
C SER A 7 10.72 9.14 -15.88
N PRO A 8 10.09 9.32 -17.05
CA PRO A 8 8.67 9.62 -17.13
C PRO A 8 7.80 8.36 -17.04
N SER A 9 8.40 7.20 -16.76
CA SER A 9 7.77 5.89 -16.84
C SER A 9 7.01 5.53 -15.56
N LEU A 10 7.50 5.94 -14.38
CA LEU A 10 6.91 5.54 -13.10
C LEU A 10 5.55 6.21 -12.82
N THR A 11 5.24 7.34 -13.46
CA THR A 11 4.00 8.11 -13.27
C THR A 11 2.77 7.39 -13.83
N HIS A 12 2.95 6.54 -14.85
CA HIS A 12 1.86 5.82 -15.53
C HIS A 12 1.54 4.46 -14.90
N ILE A 13 2.17 4.13 -13.78
CA ILE A 13 1.93 2.89 -13.06
C ILE A 13 0.67 3.06 -12.21
N GLY A 14 -0.39 2.35 -12.56
CA GLY A 14 -1.64 2.34 -11.81
C GLY A 14 -1.46 1.97 -10.34
N SER A 15 -2.35 2.50 -9.50
CA SER A 15 -2.48 2.11 -8.11
C SER A 15 -3.81 1.38 -7.90
N SER A 16 -3.87 0.58 -6.86
CA SER A 16 -5.09 -0.07 -6.41
C SER A 16 -5.36 0.36 -4.98
N SER A 17 -6.63 0.65 -4.71
CA SER A 17 -7.07 1.13 -3.41
C SER A 17 -8.11 0.19 -2.82
N LEU A 18 -8.02 -0.05 -1.51
CA LEU A 18 -8.95 -0.87 -0.75
C LEU A 18 -9.31 -0.17 0.55
N LEU A 19 -10.58 -0.25 0.93
CA LEU A 19 -11.12 0.25 2.19
C LEU A 19 -11.56 -0.93 3.06
N TYR A 20 -11.13 -0.94 4.30
CA TYR A 20 -11.54 -1.90 5.33
C TYR A 20 -12.31 -1.16 6.41
N TRP A 21 -13.55 -1.59 6.67
CA TRP A 21 -14.45 -0.93 7.61
C TRP A 21 -14.54 -1.70 8.93
N TYR A 22 -14.50 -0.97 10.05
CA TYR A 22 -14.55 -1.53 11.39
C TYR A 22 -15.56 -0.75 12.24
N GLN A 23 -16.73 -1.33 12.47
CA GLN A 23 -17.70 -0.80 13.40
C GLN A 23 -17.28 -1.11 14.83
N LEU A 24 -17.37 -0.14 15.73
CA LEU A 24 -17.02 -0.28 17.14
C LEU A 24 -18.28 -0.25 17.99
N THR A 25 -18.22 -0.89 19.16
CA THR A 25 -19.27 -0.78 20.18
C THR A 25 -19.18 0.58 20.88
N ASP A 26 -20.29 1.06 21.45
CA ASP A 26 -20.37 2.35 22.14
C ASP A 26 -19.28 2.55 23.21
N SER A 27 -18.91 1.49 23.91
CA SER A 27 -17.83 1.50 24.92
C SER A 27 -16.44 1.77 24.35
N ASN A 28 -16.21 1.41 23.08
CA ASN A 28 -14.90 1.43 22.42
C ASN A 28 -14.81 2.48 21.31
N SER A 29 -15.92 3.16 20.97
CA SER A 29 -16.00 4.10 19.86
C SER A 29 -15.62 5.54 20.24
N THR A 30 -15.15 5.75 21.47
CA THR A 30 -14.67 7.07 21.90
C THR A 30 -13.31 7.41 21.27
N PRO A 31 -13.06 8.67 20.88
CA PRO A 31 -11.76 9.08 20.36
C PRO A 31 -10.60 8.81 21.33
N SER A 32 -10.83 8.90 22.64
CA SER A 32 -9.81 8.61 23.66
C SER A 32 -9.42 7.13 23.69
N TYR A 33 -10.39 6.21 23.62
CA TYR A 33 -10.12 4.78 23.53
C TYR A 33 -9.39 4.42 22.24
N PHE A 34 -9.84 4.98 21.11
CA PHE A 34 -9.17 4.78 19.82
C PHE A 34 -7.69 5.19 19.88
N ASN A 35 -7.41 6.41 20.37
CA ASN A 35 -6.05 6.95 20.41
C ASN A 35 -5.13 6.22 21.42
N SER A 36 -5.67 5.74 22.54
CA SER A 36 -4.87 5.09 23.59
C SER A 36 -4.71 3.58 23.41
N GLN A 37 -5.66 2.89 22.77
CA GLN A 37 -5.66 1.43 22.66
C GLN A 37 -5.53 0.94 21.21
N ILE A 38 -6.41 1.41 20.33
CA ILE A 38 -6.52 0.88 18.95
C ILE A 38 -5.34 1.37 18.10
N LEU A 39 -5.11 2.68 18.05
CA LEU A 39 -4.09 3.26 17.18
C LEU A 39 -2.66 2.78 17.50
N PRO A 40 -2.21 2.72 18.77
CA PRO A 40 -0.89 2.17 19.09
C PRO A 40 -0.75 0.70 18.67
N THR A 41 -1.80 -0.10 18.88
CA THR A 41 -1.83 -1.52 18.49
C THR A 41 -1.73 -1.67 16.97
N LEU A 42 -2.49 -0.87 16.20
CA LEU A 42 -2.42 -0.87 14.74
C LEU A 42 -1.03 -0.48 14.24
N LYS A 43 -0.44 0.59 14.80
CA LYS A 43 0.91 1.04 14.42
C LYS A 43 1.99 -0.01 14.71
N GLN A 44 1.96 -0.59 15.90
CA GLN A 44 2.93 -1.61 16.31
C GLN A 44 2.83 -2.87 15.45
N SER A 45 1.61 -3.39 15.27
CA SER A 45 1.37 -4.57 14.44
C SER A 45 1.66 -4.36 12.97
N LEU A 46 1.44 -3.15 12.45
CA LEU A 46 1.82 -2.76 11.09
C LEU A 46 3.34 -2.79 10.92
N SER A 47 4.08 -2.23 11.88
CA SER A 47 5.55 -2.27 11.88
C SER A 47 6.07 -3.71 11.87
N LEU A 48 5.50 -4.58 12.71
CA LEU A 48 5.83 -6.01 12.74
C LEU A 48 5.51 -6.69 11.41
N ALA A 49 4.36 -6.41 10.80
CA ALA A 49 3.98 -6.98 9.52
C ALA A 49 4.96 -6.53 8.41
N LEU A 50 5.30 -5.25 8.35
CA LEU A 50 6.23 -4.71 7.36
C LEU A 50 7.63 -5.31 7.48
N ALA A 51 8.06 -5.73 8.68
CA ALA A 51 9.33 -6.45 8.84
C ALA A 51 9.38 -7.78 8.06
N TYR A 52 8.23 -8.45 7.88
CA TYR A 52 8.11 -9.62 7.00
C TYR A 52 7.91 -9.23 5.53
N TYR A 53 7.36 -8.04 5.26
CA TYR A 53 7.01 -7.56 3.93
C TYR A 53 7.82 -6.33 3.51
N LEU A 54 9.15 -6.35 3.71
CA LEU A 54 10.04 -5.21 3.49
C LEU A 54 9.84 -4.49 2.14
N PRO A 55 9.60 -5.18 0.99
CA PRO A 55 9.37 -4.49 -0.27
C PRO A 55 8.15 -3.54 -0.27
N LEU A 56 7.17 -3.74 0.62
CA LEU A 56 6.01 -2.84 0.75
C LEU A 56 6.35 -1.54 1.46
N ALA A 57 7.34 -1.56 2.36
CA ALA A 57 7.90 -0.37 3.00
C ALA A 57 8.91 0.37 2.10
N GLY A 58 9.25 -0.20 0.94
CA GLY A 58 10.22 0.35 0.02
C GLY A 58 9.61 1.25 -1.05
N TYR A 59 10.42 1.47 -2.09
CA TYR A 59 10.07 2.28 -3.24
C TYR A 59 10.32 1.53 -4.54
N LEU A 60 9.47 1.77 -5.53
CA LEU A 60 9.74 1.41 -6.91
C LEU A 60 10.60 2.50 -7.55
N LYS A 61 11.75 2.09 -8.09
CA LYS A 61 12.75 2.97 -8.69
C LYS A 61 13.06 2.52 -10.11
N TRP A 62 13.50 3.46 -10.95
CA TRP A 62 14.09 3.14 -12.25
C TRP A 62 15.47 3.77 -12.36
N PRO A 63 16.53 3.07 -11.90
CA PRO A 63 17.89 3.60 -11.94
C PRO A 63 18.33 3.92 -13.38
N LEU A 64 19.11 4.99 -13.55
CA LEU A 64 19.51 5.54 -14.85
C LEU A 64 20.21 4.52 -15.80
N ARG A 65 20.84 3.49 -15.24
CA ARG A 65 21.55 2.44 -16.00
C ARG A 65 20.90 1.07 -15.90
N SER A 66 19.67 1.00 -15.41
CA SER A 66 18.93 -0.25 -15.31
C SER A 66 18.00 -0.42 -16.51
N SER A 67 18.04 -1.62 -17.11
CA SER A 67 17.08 -2.01 -18.14
C SER A 67 15.67 -2.20 -17.59
N LYS A 68 15.52 -2.41 -16.27
CA LYS A 68 14.25 -2.70 -15.60
C LYS A 68 14.05 -1.83 -14.35
N PRO A 69 12.80 -1.49 -13.99
CA PRO A 69 12.53 -0.93 -12.67
C PRO A 69 12.80 -1.97 -11.58
N ILE A 70 13.14 -1.49 -10.39
CA ILE A 70 13.44 -2.33 -9.22
C ILE A 70 12.60 -1.86 -8.02
N VAL A 71 12.20 -2.81 -7.18
CA VAL A 71 11.69 -2.49 -5.85
C VAL A 71 12.87 -2.52 -4.89
N SER A 72 13.14 -1.40 -4.24
CA SER A 72 14.23 -1.28 -3.29
C SER A 72 13.71 -0.90 -1.92
N TYR A 73 14.19 -1.59 -0.90
CA TYR A 73 14.05 -1.21 0.50
C TYR A 73 15.44 -0.95 1.07
N THR A 74 15.58 0.10 1.86
CA THR A 74 16.77 0.43 2.64
C THR A 74 16.41 0.63 4.11
N PRO A 75 17.33 0.39 5.05
CA PRO A 75 17.08 0.74 6.45
C PRO A 75 16.66 2.20 6.57
N ASN A 76 15.58 2.46 7.31
CA ASN A 76 14.86 3.74 7.45
C ASN A 76 13.79 4.03 6.38
N ASP A 77 13.65 3.20 5.35
CA ASP A 77 12.43 3.24 4.53
C ASP A 77 11.23 2.75 5.35
N GLY A 78 10.04 3.24 5.02
CA GLY A 78 8.80 2.98 5.74
C GLY A 78 7.58 3.26 4.88
N VAL A 79 6.40 3.12 5.47
CA VAL A 79 5.14 3.45 4.81
C VAL A 79 4.59 4.77 5.34
N SER A 80 3.99 5.56 4.47
CA SER A 80 3.20 6.72 4.86
C SER A 80 1.90 6.23 5.52
N LEU A 81 1.67 6.65 6.77
CA LEU A 81 0.46 6.36 7.54
C LEU A 81 -0.18 7.67 7.99
N THR A 82 -1.31 8.01 7.39
CA THR A 82 -2.14 9.15 7.78
C THR A 82 -3.16 8.72 8.82
N VAL A 83 -3.36 9.53 9.86
CA VAL A 83 -4.46 9.35 10.82
C VAL A 83 -5.35 10.57 10.73
N ALA A 84 -6.63 10.36 10.47
CA ALA A 84 -7.62 11.42 10.30
C ALA A 84 -8.88 11.13 11.13
N GLU A 85 -9.65 12.17 11.39
CA GLU A 85 -10.97 12.09 12.01
C GLU A 85 -12.01 12.67 11.05
N SER A 86 -13.10 11.94 10.84
CA SER A 86 -14.25 12.43 10.09
C SER A 86 -15.08 13.36 10.97
N ASN A 87 -15.40 14.54 10.43
CA ASN A 87 -16.33 15.48 11.03
C ASN A 87 -17.79 15.25 10.57
N VAL A 88 -18.04 14.21 9.77
CA VAL A 88 -19.38 13.85 9.27
C VAL A 88 -19.80 12.51 9.88
N ALA A 89 -21.01 12.47 10.44
CA ALA A 89 -21.62 11.25 10.99
C ALA A 89 -22.31 10.44 9.88
N ASN A 90 -21.54 9.91 8.94
CA ASN A 90 -22.05 9.14 7.79
C ASN A 90 -21.48 7.71 7.72
N PHE A 91 -20.91 7.17 8.80
CA PHE A 91 -20.30 5.83 8.79
C PHE A 91 -21.31 4.76 8.35
N ASP A 92 -22.50 4.75 8.96
CA ASP A 92 -23.57 3.78 8.65
C ASP A 92 -24.02 3.87 7.18
N THR A 93 -24.07 5.09 6.64
CA THR A 93 -24.34 5.30 5.21
C THR A 93 -23.24 4.68 4.37
N LEU A 94 -21.98 4.97 4.66
CA LEU A 94 -20.83 4.53 3.85
C LEU A 94 -20.58 3.01 3.88
N ILE A 95 -21.00 2.31 4.94
CA ILE A 95 -20.90 0.85 5.02
C ILE A 95 -22.15 0.13 4.49
N SER A 96 -23.22 0.86 4.18
CA SER A 96 -24.45 0.26 3.68
C SER A 96 -24.26 -0.32 2.27
N ASN A 97 -25.04 -1.35 1.94
CA ASN A 97 -25.03 -1.96 0.61
C ASN A 97 -25.75 -1.11 -0.47
N GLU A 98 -26.07 0.15 -0.16
CA GLU A 98 -26.69 1.06 -1.12
C GLU A 98 -25.67 1.60 -2.12
N MET A 99 -26.17 2.26 -3.16
CA MET A 99 -25.31 2.90 -4.16
C MET A 99 -24.80 4.23 -3.62
N HIS A 100 -23.47 4.37 -3.55
CA HIS A 100 -22.79 5.58 -3.10
C HIS A 100 -22.04 6.25 -4.25
N GLN A 101 -21.85 7.56 -4.16
CA GLN A 101 -20.96 8.24 -5.10
C GLN A 101 -19.52 7.84 -4.79
N ALA A 102 -18.76 7.44 -5.81
CA ALA A 102 -17.35 7.08 -5.62
C ALA A 102 -16.52 8.22 -5.00
N THR A 103 -16.93 9.48 -5.27
CA THR A 103 -16.31 10.69 -4.70
C THR A 103 -16.39 10.75 -3.18
N ASP A 104 -17.39 10.12 -2.56
CA ASP A 104 -17.57 10.13 -1.11
C ASP A 104 -16.51 9.27 -0.41
N LEU A 105 -15.90 8.33 -1.14
CA LEU A 105 -14.84 7.44 -0.65
C LEU A 105 -13.43 8.00 -0.90
N HIS A 106 -13.27 8.95 -1.83
CA HIS A 106 -11.95 9.51 -2.16
C HIS A 106 -11.20 10.07 -0.95
N PRO A 107 -11.83 10.79 0.01
CA PRO A 107 -11.12 11.32 1.18
C PRO A 107 -10.59 10.24 2.14
N LEU A 108 -11.06 8.99 2.01
CA LEU A 108 -10.68 7.88 2.88
C LEU A 108 -9.50 7.06 2.33
N VAL A 109 -9.08 7.36 1.09
CA VAL A 109 -8.04 6.64 0.38
C VAL A 109 -6.75 7.47 0.39
N PRO A 110 -5.62 6.93 0.88
CA PRO A 110 -4.36 7.67 0.88
C PRO A 110 -3.83 7.83 -0.55
N HIS A 111 -3.12 8.92 -0.80
CA HIS A 111 -2.36 9.10 -2.04
C HIS A 111 -0.96 8.52 -1.88
N LEU A 112 -0.47 7.84 -2.92
CA LEU A 112 0.93 7.41 -3.00
C LEU A 112 1.80 8.59 -3.41
N ILE A 113 2.88 8.83 -2.67
CA ILE A 113 3.80 9.93 -2.99
C ILE A 113 4.69 9.54 -4.17
N LEU A 114 4.80 10.47 -5.12
CA LEU A 114 5.76 10.42 -6.21
C LEU A 114 6.91 11.35 -5.89
N PHE A 115 8.12 10.81 -5.88
CA PHE A 115 9.36 11.56 -5.84
C PHE A 115 9.99 11.52 -7.24
N ASP A 116 10.93 12.43 -7.52
CA ASP A 116 11.54 12.59 -8.84
C ASP A 116 12.15 11.28 -9.40
N GLU A 117 12.69 10.42 -8.54
CA GLU A 117 13.39 9.18 -8.92
C GLU A 117 12.74 7.90 -8.39
N LYS A 118 11.71 8.01 -7.55
CA LYS A 118 11.13 6.87 -6.84
C LYS A 118 9.66 7.08 -6.51
N VAL A 119 8.89 6.00 -6.44
CA VAL A 119 7.48 6.06 -6.03
C VAL A 119 7.21 5.11 -4.88
N GLU A 120 6.39 5.53 -3.92
CA GLU A 120 5.97 4.67 -2.82
C GLU A 120 5.25 3.42 -3.33
N VAL A 121 5.48 2.30 -2.65
CA VAL A 121 4.79 1.04 -2.95
C VAL A 121 3.43 0.95 -2.26
N LEU A 122 3.34 1.39 -1.00
CA LEU A 122 2.15 1.30 -0.16
C LEU A 122 2.01 2.57 0.70
N ALA A 123 0.79 3.11 0.75
CA ALA A 123 0.39 4.13 1.71
C ALA A 123 -0.90 3.68 2.42
N LEU A 124 -1.06 4.10 3.67
CA LEU A 124 -2.21 3.78 4.51
C LEU A 124 -2.82 5.04 5.11
N GLN A 125 -4.13 5.02 5.30
CA GLN A 125 -4.87 6.00 6.06
C GLN A 125 -5.79 5.29 7.04
N ILE A 126 -5.81 5.76 8.28
CA ILE A 126 -6.82 5.36 9.26
C ILE A 126 -7.71 6.56 9.52
N THR A 127 -9.00 6.44 9.20
CA THR A 127 -9.99 7.50 9.44
C THR A 127 -10.96 7.06 10.53
N VAL A 128 -11.00 7.81 11.62
CA VAL A 128 -11.91 7.61 12.75
C VAL A 128 -13.23 8.29 12.49
N PHE A 129 -14.34 7.61 12.78
CA PHE A 129 -15.69 8.17 12.81
C PHE A 129 -16.15 8.15 14.26
N PRO A 130 -16.08 9.29 14.96
CA PRO A 130 -16.36 9.36 16.40
C PRO A 130 -17.68 8.69 16.75
N HIS A 131 -17.65 7.89 17.81
CA HIS A 131 -18.79 7.14 18.34
C HIS A 131 -19.38 6.06 17.42
N GLN A 132 -18.79 5.80 16.25
CA GLN A 132 -19.28 4.79 15.29
C GLN A 132 -18.23 3.71 15.02
N GLY A 133 -17.03 4.10 14.56
CA GLY A 133 -16.05 3.14 14.07
C GLY A 133 -14.83 3.81 13.45
N PHE A 134 -14.10 3.04 12.64
CA PHE A 134 -13.02 3.58 11.82
C PHE A 134 -12.90 2.80 10.51
N CYS A 135 -12.24 3.38 9.52
CA CYS A 135 -11.83 2.67 8.33
C CYS A 135 -10.31 2.72 8.15
N ILE A 136 -9.79 1.71 7.45
CA ILE A 136 -8.41 1.69 6.98
C ILE A 136 -8.45 1.75 5.46
N GLY A 137 -8.01 2.85 4.89
CA GLY A 137 -7.75 3.00 3.47
C GLY A 137 -6.32 2.60 3.14
N THR A 138 -6.15 1.89 2.03
CA THR A 138 -4.84 1.53 1.51
C THR A 138 -4.76 1.92 0.04
N SER A 139 -3.58 2.34 -0.39
CA SER A 139 -3.24 2.51 -1.80
C SER A 139 -1.91 1.84 -2.06
N ALA A 140 -1.85 1.00 -3.09
CA ALA A 140 -0.66 0.23 -3.43
C ALA A 140 -0.37 0.26 -4.93
N ARG A 141 0.92 0.23 -5.30
CA ARG A 141 1.34 0.10 -6.72
C ARG A 141 1.07 -1.32 -7.21
N HIS A 142 0.17 -1.46 -8.18
CA HIS A 142 -0.22 -2.77 -8.71
C HIS A 142 0.93 -3.49 -9.45
N SER A 143 1.95 -2.76 -9.92
CA SER A 143 3.17 -3.37 -10.49
C SER A 143 4.00 -4.14 -9.45
N VAL A 144 3.82 -3.86 -8.16
CA VAL A 144 4.53 -4.50 -7.06
C VAL A 144 3.62 -5.43 -6.27
N VAL A 145 2.37 -5.01 -6.04
CA VAL A 145 1.43 -5.70 -5.16
C VAL A 145 0.29 -6.31 -5.97
N GLY A 146 0.37 -7.61 -6.22
CA GLY A 146 -0.74 -8.38 -6.77
C GLY A 146 -1.77 -8.74 -5.69
N GLY A 147 -2.96 -9.19 -6.10
CA GLY A 147 -4.07 -9.50 -5.19
C GLY A 147 -3.73 -10.51 -4.08
N LYS A 148 -2.99 -11.58 -4.40
CA LYS A 148 -2.52 -12.55 -3.41
C LYS A 148 -1.58 -11.91 -2.37
N THR A 149 -0.65 -11.07 -2.81
CA THR A 149 0.27 -10.35 -1.92
C THR A 149 -0.48 -9.40 -1.00
N ALA A 150 -1.43 -8.62 -1.52
CA ALA A 150 -2.28 -7.72 -0.74
C ALA A 150 -3.08 -8.49 0.33
N SER A 151 -3.74 -9.58 -0.07
CA SER A 151 -4.51 -10.43 0.85
C SER A 151 -3.63 -11.05 1.93
N MET A 152 -2.47 -11.60 1.56
CA MET A 152 -1.53 -12.18 2.53
C MET A 152 -1.00 -11.13 3.51
N PHE A 153 -0.60 -9.94 3.02
CA PHE A 153 -0.14 -8.86 3.89
C PHE A 153 -1.20 -8.46 4.91
N MET A 154 -2.45 -8.27 4.48
CA MET A 154 -3.54 -7.92 5.41
C MET A 154 -3.81 -9.03 6.42
N ARG A 155 -3.79 -10.30 6.01
CA ARG A 155 -3.95 -11.44 6.94
C ARG A 155 -2.81 -11.51 7.97
N SER A 156 -1.58 -11.26 7.53
CA SER A 156 -0.40 -11.20 8.38
C SER A 156 -0.49 -10.05 9.38
N TRP A 157 -0.90 -8.86 8.92
CA TRP A 157 -1.11 -7.71 9.80
C TRP A 157 -2.20 -7.98 10.84
N THR A 158 -3.36 -8.50 10.44
CA THR A 158 -4.43 -8.89 11.37
C THR A 158 -3.97 -9.94 12.39
N TYR A 159 -3.22 -10.95 11.94
CA TYR A 159 -2.67 -11.99 12.82
C TYR A 159 -1.78 -11.38 13.91
N LEU A 160 -0.85 -10.50 13.52
CA LEU A 160 0.07 -9.83 14.45
C LEU A 160 -0.63 -8.82 15.36
N CYS A 161 -1.66 -8.13 14.84
CA CYS A 161 -2.51 -7.22 15.60
C CYS A 161 -3.22 -7.96 16.75
N ASN A 162 -3.83 -9.11 16.45
CA ASN A 162 -4.50 -9.94 17.45
C ASN A 162 -3.53 -10.60 18.46
N TYR A 163 -2.26 -10.77 18.10
CA TYR A 163 -1.26 -11.28 19.03
C TYR A 163 -0.89 -10.23 20.09
N GLY A 164 -0.76 -8.96 19.67
CA GLY A 164 -0.47 -7.82 20.56
C GLY A 164 -1.60 -7.53 21.55
N THR A 165 -2.86 -7.66 21.14
CA THR A 165 -4.03 -7.43 22.03
C THR A 165 -4.19 -8.47 23.14
N ARG A 166 -3.55 -9.64 23.03
CA ARG A 166 -3.58 -10.71 24.04
C ARG A 166 -2.54 -10.55 25.15
N GLY A 167 -1.85 -9.42 25.23
CA GLY A 167 -0.83 -9.17 26.25
C GLY A 167 0.48 -9.95 26.05
N ASN A 168 0.66 -10.62 24.90
CA ASN A 168 1.84 -11.42 24.59
C ASN A 168 2.97 -10.60 23.93
N ILE A 169 3.00 -9.29 24.14
CA ILE A 169 3.89 -8.33 23.45
C ILE A 169 5.39 -8.63 23.71
N GLU A 170 5.71 -9.31 24.81
CA GLU A 170 7.09 -9.70 25.16
C GLU A 170 7.66 -10.84 24.28
N LYS A 171 6.83 -11.55 23.52
CA LYS A 171 7.28 -12.57 22.57
C LYS A 171 7.20 -11.99 21.16
N ASN A 172 8.35 -11.82 20.50
CA ASN A 172 8.42 -11.48 19.07
C ASN A 172 7.55 -12.46 18.27
N PRO A 173 6.36 -12.06 17.79
CA PRO A 173 5.44 -12.99 17.16
C PRO A 173 5.96 -13.39 15.78
N CYS A 174 5.97 -14.70 15.52
CA CYS A 174 6.33 -15.24 14.21
C CYS A 174 5.09 -15.43 13.35
N LEU A 175 5.19 -15.12 12.06
CA LEU A 175 4.14 -15.49 11.12
C LEU A 175 4.15 -17.01 10.87
N PRO A 176 2.98 -17.65 10.75
CA PRO A 176 2.93 -19.03 10.31
C PRO A 176 3.44 -19.16 8.85
N PRO A 177 3.89 -20.34 8.42
CA PRO A 177 4.48 -20.54 7.08
C PRO A 177 3.56 -20.09 5.93
N GLU A 178 2.24 -20.24 6.07
CA GLU A 178 1.25 -19.88 5.05
C GLU A 178 1.11 -18.36 4.88
N LEU A 179 1.53 -17.59 5.87
CA LEU A 179 1.52 -16.13 5.89
C LEU A 179 2.93 -15.53 5.66
N THR A 180 3.96 -16.36 5.61
CA THR A 180 5.34 -15.91 5.40
C THR A 180 5.60 -15.70 3.91
N PRO A 181 5.95 -14.48 3.45
CA PRO A 181 6.21 -14.24 2.03
C PRO A 181 7.56 -14.82 1.60
N SER A 182 7.64 -15.22 0.32
CA SER A 182 8.92 -15.53 -0.33
C SER A 182 9.25 -14.46 -1.36
N PHE A 183 10.49 -13.96 -1.31
CA PHE A 183 11.00 -12.94 -2.23
C PHE A 183 12.05 -13.47 -3.20
N ASP A 184 12.38 -14.77 -3.14
CA ASP A 184 13.30 -15.38 -4.09
C ASP A 184 12.66 -15.42 -5.48
N ARG A 185 13.15 -14.55 -6.37
CA ARG A 185 12.70 -14.47 -7.75
C ARG A 185 13.38 -15.49 -8.66
N SER A 186 14.42 -16.18 -8.20
CA SER A 186 15.17 -17.17 -9.02
C SER A 186 14.33 -18.40 -9.41
N ILE A 187 13.25 -18.66 -8.67
CA ILE A 187 12.27 -19.71 -8.96
C ILE A 187 11.42 -19.39 -10.20
N ILE A 188 11.30 -18.11 -10.56
CA ILE A 188 10.58 -17.67 -11.76
C ILE A 188 11.56 -17.76 -12.93
N LYS A 189 11.35 -18.73 -13.82
CA LYS A 189 12.15 -18.90 -15.02
C LYS A 189 11.52 -18.12 -16.17
N ASP A 190 12.34 -17.33 -16.89
CA ASP A 190 11.94 -16.64 -18.11
C ASP A 190 12.92 -16.96 -19.26
N PRO A 191 12.90 -18.20 -19.79
CA PRO A 191 13.83 -18.61 -20.84
C PRO A 191 13.61 -17.86 -22.17
N THR A 192 12.41 -17.30 -22.36
CA THR A 192 12.01 -16.59 -23.58
C THR A 192 12.19 -15.06 -23.47
N GLY A 193 12.62 -14.54 -22.32
CA GLY A 193 12.82 -13.10 -22.11
C GLY A 193 11.54 -12.28 -22.26
N LEU A 194 10.40 -12.86 -21.85
CA LEU A 194 9.10 -12.20 -21.94
C LEU A 194 9.06 -10.90 -21.14
N ASP A 195 9.76 -10.84 -20.02
CA ASP A 195 9.76 -9.65 -19.18
C ASP A 195 10.27 -8.41 -19.93
N MET A 196 11.39 -8.53 -20.65
CA MET A 196 11.96 -7.46 -21.48
C MET A 196 11.09 -7.20 -22.71
N LEU A 197 10.51 -8.23 -23.32
CA LEU A 197 9.59 -8.05 -24.44
C LEU A 197 8.38 -7.19 -24.05
N PHE A 198 7.74 -7.50 -22.92
CA PHE A 198 6.59 -6.73 -22.43
C PHE A 198 6.99 -5.34 -21.93
N LEU A 199 8.15 -5.21 -21.28
CA LEU A 199 8.65 -3.91 -20.83
C LEU A 199 8.92 -2.97 -22.01
N ASN A 200 9.57 -3.47 -23.07
CA ASN A 200 9.84 -2.69 -24.28
C ASN A 200 8.54 -2.28 -24.99
N LYS A 201 7.55 -3.18 -25.07
CA LYS A 201 6.22 -2.84 -25.61
C LYS A 201 5.53 -1.76 -24.79
N TRP A 202 5.58 -1.86 -23.46
CA TRP A 202 5.01 -0.87 -22.56
C TRP A 202 5.69 0.50 -22.73
N LEU A 203 7.02 0.56 -22.76
CA LEU A 203 7.76 1.81 -23.02
C LEU A 203 7.39 2.44 -24.37
N ALA A 204 7.30 1.62 -25.43
CA ALA A 204 6.93 2.10 -26.76
C ALA A 204 5.52 2.71 -26.82
N ILE A 205 4.58 2.25 -26.00
CA ILE A 205 3.25 2.86 -25.88
C ILE A 205 3.36 4.29 -25.33
N PHE A 206 4.15 4.50 -24.27
CA PHE A 206 4.27 5.82 -23.64
C PHE A 206 5.13 6.81 -24.43
N ASP A 207 6.12 6.31 -25.18
CA ASP A 207 6.89 7.15 -26.11
C ASP A 207 6.00 7.73 -27.22
N LYS A 208 5.05 6.94 -27.74
CA LYS A 208 4.07 7.41 -28.73
C LYS A 208 3.08 8.43 -28.15
N VAL A 209 2.65 8.25 -26.90
CA VAL A 209 1.78 9.20 -26.20
C VAL A 209 2.48 10.55 -25.98
N LYS A 210 3.79 10.54 -25.75
CA LYS A 210 4.59 11.77 -25.57
C LYS A 210 4.96 12.47 -26.88
N ASN A 211 5.17 11.72 -27.96
CA ASN A 211 5.60 12.23 -29.26
C ASN A 211 4.68 11.70 -30.38
N PRO A 212 3.44 12.22 -30.50
CA PRO A 212 2.45 11.70 -31.44
C PRO A 212 2.84 11.83 -32.92
N THR A 213 3.84 12.66 -33.25
CA THR A 213 4.27 12.95 -34.64
C THR A 213 5.39 12.05 -35.18
N ARG A 214 5.91 11.07 -34.41
CA ARG A 214 6.99 10.17 -34.86
C ARG A 214 6.53 8.92 -35.61
N GLY A 215 5.25 8.85 -36.00
CA GLY A 215 4.65 7.67 -36.65
C GLY A 215 3.89 7.96 -37.94
N ALA A 216 4.15 9.10 -38.59
CA ALA A 216 3.67 9.40 -39.94
C ALA A 216 4.83 9.34 -40.94
#